data_AF-A0A1J3I519-F1
#
_entry.id   AF-A0A1J3I519-F1
#
_cell.length_a   1.000
_cell.length_b   1.000
_cell.length_c   1.000
_cell.angle_alpha   90.00
_cell.angle_beta   90.00
_cell.angle_gamma   90.00
#
_symmetry.space_group_name_H-M   'P 1'
#
loop_
_entity.id
_entity.type
_entity.pdbx_description
1 polymer ?
#
loop_
_entity_poly.entity_id
_entity_poly.type
_entity_poly.pdbx_seq_one_letter_code
_entity_poly.pdbx_strand_id
1 'polypeptide(L)'
;KKTKYQKMMKEEVEEEPLSPTARLLQYPSIDSCIITKIGFKAEINPDVILNDLKHNVYKNSRFCRKLSANGASWIKTEVNIEDHVYVQKLDRPEMNKDG
;
A
#
# COMPACT_ATOMS: atom_id res chain seq x y z
N LYS A 1 -5.88 -3.04 -39.76
CA LYS A 1 -6.40 -3.62 -38.49
C LYS A 1 -5.33 -3.85 -37.41
N LYS A 2 -4.01 -3.87 -37.71
CA LYS A 2 -2.93 -4.00 -36.68
C LYS A 2 -2.64 -2.71 -35.87
N THR A 3 -3.05 -1.55 -36.37
CA THR A 3 -2.69 -0.23 -35.80
C THR A 3 -3.52 0.19 -34.59
N LYS A 4 -4.76 -0.28 -34.45
CA LYS A 4 -5.65 0.07 -33.33
C LYS A 4 -5.25 -0.65 -32.04
N TYR A 5 -4.83 -1.91 -32.14
CA TYR A 5 -4.32 -2.69 -31.00
C TYR A 5 -2.94 -2.19 -30.53
N GLN A 6 -2.05 -1.82 -31.45
CA GLN A 6 -0.78 -1.18 -31.07
C GLN A 6 -0.97 0.20 -30.46
N LYS A 7 -2.03 0.94 -30.85
CA LYS A 7 -2.39 2.22 -30.24
C LYS A 7 -3.01 2.05 -28.84
N MET A 8 -3.76 0.97 -28.58
CA MET A 8 -4.25 0.61 -27.24
C MET A 8 -3.14 0.10 -26.31
N MET A 9 -2.16 -0.66 -26.82
CA MET A 9 -0.96 -1.04 -26.05
C MET A 9 -0.03 0.16 -25.74
N LYS A 10 -0.34 1.32 -26.33
CA LYS A 10 0.33 2.60 -26.16
C LYS A 10 -0.62 3.63 -25.54
N GLU A 11 -1.67 3.20 -24.85
CA GLU A 11 -2.09 3.95 -23.66
C GLU A 11 -0.97 3.73 -22.67
N GLU A 12 -0.09 4.72 -22.58
CA GLU A 12 1.14 4.72 -21.79
C GLU A 12 0.85 4.13 -20.40
N VAL A 13 1.39 2.93 -20.14
CA VAL A 13 1.70 2.58 -18.76
C VAL A 13 2.63 3.70 -18.32
N GLU A 14 2.14 4.62 -17.51
CA GLU A 14 2.92 5.73 -16.97
C GLU A 14 3.98 5.11 -16.04
N GLU A 15 5.09 4.70 -16.64
CA GLU A 15 6.22 4.09 -15.95
C GLU A 15 7.11 5.20 -15.39
N GLU A 16 7.13 5.34 -14.07
CA GLU A 16 8.09 6.21 -13.40
C GLU A 16 9.37 5.42 -13.09
N PRO A 17 10.56 5.94 -13.43
CA PRO A 17 11.81 5.27 -13.10
C PRO A 17 12.02 5.21 -11.57
N LEU A 18 12.76 4.20 -11.12
CA LEU A 18 13.16 4.11 -9.71
C LEU A 18 14.16 5.20 -9.34
N SER A 19 14.01 5.75 -8.11
CA SER A 19 15.07 6.55 -7.51
C SER A 19 16.30 5.70 -7.17
N PRO A 20 17.50 6.30 -7.04
CA PRO A 20 18.69 5.56 -6.62
C PRO A 20 18.50 4.76 -5.33
N THR A 21 17.84 5.34 -4.32
CA THR A 21 17.53 4.68 -3.05
C THR A 21 16.53 3.53 -3.22
N ALA A 22 15.51 3.69 -4.06
CA ALA A 22 14.55 2.62 -4.32
C ALA A 22 15.22 1.40 -4.97
N ARG A 23 16.19 1.62 -5.88
CA ARG A 23 16.99 0.52 -6.46
C ARG A 23 17.87 -0.17 -5.42
N LEU A 24 18.46 0.60 -4.51
CA LEU A 24 19.26 0.04 -3.42
C LEU A 24 18.42 -0.88 -2.52
N LEU A 25 17.22 -0.43 -2.12
CA LEU A 25 16.30 -1.21 -1.28
C LEU A 25 15.74 -2.47 -1.95
N GLN A 26 15.91 -2.62 -3.26
CA GLN A 26 15.52 -3.81 -4.02
C GLN A 26 16.65 -4.82 -4.18
N TYR A 27 17.86 -4.50 -3.72
CA TYR A 27 18.99 -5.40 -3.85
C TYR A 27 18.74 -6.67 -3.03
N PRO A 28 18.98 -7.89 -3.54
CA PRO A 28 18.59 -9.13 -2.85
C PRO A 28 19.21 -9.30 -1.45
N SER A 29 20.34 -8.65 -1.17
CA SER A 29 20.95 -8.68 0.17
C SER A 29 20.37 -7.65 1.14
N ILE A 30 19.45 -6.80 0.69
CA ILE A 30 18.75 -5.78 1.47
C ILE A 30 17.28 -6.22 1.54
N ASP A 31 16.98 -7.09 2.50
CA ASP A 31 15.61 -7.51 2.82
C ASP A 31 15.02 -6.54 3.86
N SER A 32 14.38 -5.48 3.37
CA SER A 32 13.87 -4.38 4.20
C SER A 32 12.35 -4.43 4.30
N CYS A 33 11.84 -4.64 5.53
CA CYS A 33 10.42 -4.51 5.87
C CYS A 33 10.23 -3.39 6.91
N ILE A 34 9.30 -2.47 6.66
CA ILE A 34 8.95 -1.40 7.60
C ILE A 34 7.73 -1.86 8.43
N ILE A 35 7.89 -1.94 9.74
CA ILE A 35 6.81 -2.29 10.68
C ILE A 35 6.62 -1.12 11.65
N THR A 36 5.41 -0.56 11.70
CA THR A 36 5.04 0.53 12.60
C THR A 36 3.95 0.06 13.57
N LYS A 37 4.14 0.32 14.87
CA LYS A 37 3.14 0.05 15.92
C LYS A 37 2.71 1.38 16.54
N ILE A 38 1.41 1.63 16.54
CA ILE A 38 0.82 2.86 17.10
C ILE A 38 -0.16 2.47 18.20
N GLY A 39 0.08 2.98 19.41
CA GLY A 39 -0.81 2.79 20.56
C GLY A 39 -1.71 4.00 20.76
N PHE A 40 -2.96 3.74 21.16
CA PHE A 40 -3.95 4.78 21.45
C PHE A 40 -4.48 4.57 22.87
N LYS A 41 -4.71 5.67 23.60
CA LYS A 41 -5.36 5.62 24.91
C LYS A 41 -6.85 5.27 24.78
N ALA A 42 -7.49 5.79 23.73
CA ALA A 42 -8.89 5.52 23.44
C ALA A 42 -9.06 4.20 22.69
N GLU A 43 -10.21 3.56 22.88
CA GLU A 43 -10.60 2.43 22.06
C GLU A 43 -10.79 2.89 20.59
N ILE A 44 -10.25 2.10 19.67
CA ILE A 44 -10.27 2.41 18.24
C ILE A 44 -11.46 1.70 17.62
N ASN A 45 -12.33 2.46 16.94
CA ASN A 45 -13.31 1.86 16.04
C ASN A 45 -12.62 1.45 14.73
N PRO A 46 -12.52 0.14 14.41
CA PRO A 46 -11.84 -0.32 13.19
C PRO A 46 -12.51 0.19 11.90
N ASP A 47 -13.82 0.42 11.90
CA ASP A 47 -14.55 0.90 10.73
C ASP A 47 -14.17 2.33 10.35
N VAL A 48 -13.89 3.17 11.36
CA VAL A 48 -13.41 4.54 11.16
C VAL A 48 -12.03 4.51 10.49
N ILE A 49 -11.12 3.67 11.00
CA ILE A 49 -9.78 3.52 10.42
C ILE A 49 -9.85 2.98 8.99
N LEU A 50 -10.69 1.97 8.72
CA LEU A 50 -10.86 1.41 7.39
C LEU A 50 -11.36 2.47 6.39
N ASN A 51 -12.36 3.26 6.77
CA ASN A 51 -12.90 4.33 5.92
C ASN A 51 -11.87 5.44 5.66
N ASP A 52 -11.11 5.83 6.68
CA ASP A 52 -10.05 6.83 6.53
C ASP A 52 -8.92 6.32 5.63
N LEU A 53 -8.54 5.05 5.75
CA LEU A 53 -7.55 4.42 4.88
C LEU A 53 -8.05 4.39 3.43
N LYS A 54 -9.31 4.01 3.18
CA LYS A 54 -9.93 4.08 1.85
C LYS A 54 -9.78 5.47 1.26
N HIS A 55 -10.12 6.52 2.01
CA HIS A 55 -10.06 7.88 1.48
C HIS A 55 -8.63 8.42 1.33
N ASN A 56 -7.70 8.08 2.21
CA ASN A 56 -6.36 8.67 2.25
C ASN A 56 -5.34 7.91 1.40
N VAL A 57 -5.42 6.58 1.33
CA VAL A 57 -4.48 5.76 0.56
C VAL A 57 -4.60 6.06 -0.94
N TYR A 58 -5.83 6.15 -1.47
CA TYR A 58 -6.03 6.51 -2.89
C TYR A 58 -5.52 7.90 -3.26
N LYS A 59 -5.47 8.84 -2.30
CA LYS A 59 -4.95 10.20 -2.55
C LYS A 59 -3.44 10.24 -2.72
N ASN A 60 -2.72 9.28 -2.14
CA ASN A 60 -1.27 9.22 -2.26
C ASN A 60 -0.86 8.26 -3.38
N SER A 61 -0.38 8.83 -4.48
CA SER A 61 0.03 8.09 -5.67
C SER A 61 1.09 7.01 -5.41
N ARG A 62 1.86 7.12 -4.32
CA ARG A 62 2.89 6.12 -3.97
C ARG A 62 2.31 4.81 -3.45
N PHE A 63 1.13 4.82 -2.84
CA PHE A 63 0.47 3.58 -2.40
C PHE A 63 -0.27 2.87 -3.53
N CYS A 64 -0.65 3.59 -4.59
CA CYS A 64 -1.26 3.02 -5.79
C CYS A 64 -0.23 2.64 -6.86
N ARG A 65 0.99 2.29 -6.44
CA ARG A 65 2.09 1.92 -7.34
C ARG A 65 2.79 0.66 -6.86
N LYS A 66 3.18 -0.19 -7.81
CA LYS A 66 3.97 -1.40 -7.58
C LYS A 66 5.15 -1.44 -8.54
N LEU A 67 6.08 -2.35 -8.30
CA LEU A 67 7.17 -2.60 -9.23
C LEU A 67 6.65 -3.26 -10.51
N SER A 68 7.21 -2.86 -11.65
CA SER A 68 7.06 -3.58 -12.90
C SER A 68 7.64 -4.99 -12.80
N ALA A 69 7.25 -5.87 -13.73
CA ALA A 69 7.65 -7.27 -13.70
C ALA A 69 9.18 -7.48 -13.74
N ASN A 70 9.91 -6.54 -14.36
CA ASN A 70 11.38 -6.55 -14.40
C ASN A 70 12.03 -5.76 -13.25
N GLY A 71 11.24 -5.19 -12.34
CA GLY A 71 11.71 -4.38 -11.21
C GLY A 71 12.36 -3.04 -11.60
N ALA A 72 12.19 -2.55 -12.84
CA ALA A 72 12.91 -1.36 -13.30
C ALA A 72 12.17 -0.04 -13.10
N SER A 73 10.86 -0.09 -12.87
CA SER A 73 9.96 1.07 -12.84
C SER A 73 8.80 0.89 -11.87
N TRP A 74 8.21 2.00 -11.44
CA TRP A 74 6.92 2.03 -10.75
C TRP A 74 5.80 2.09 -11.77
N ILE A 75 4.84 1.19 -11.65
CA ILE A 75 3.61 1.16 -12.44
C ILE A 75 2.40 1.38 -11.55
N LYS A 76 1.38 2.05 -12.09
CA LYS A 76 0.10 2.20 -11.39
C LYS A 76 -0.53 0.83 -11.14
N THR A 77 -1.17 0.69 -9.98
CA THR A 77 -1.98 -0.48 -9.63
C THR A 77 -3.22 -0.03 -8.89
N GLU A 78 -4.30 -0.76 -9.10
CA GLU A 78 -5.45 -0.68 -8.21
C GLU A 78 -5.11 -1.41 -6.90
N VAL A 79 -5.56 -0.84 -5.79
CA VAL A 79 -5.38 -1.37 -4.44
C VAL A 79 -6.75 -1.46 -3.81
N ASN A 80 -7.12 -2.63 -3.28
CA ASN A 80 -8.31 -2.80 -2.48
C ASN A 80 -7.93 -2.78 -0.99
N ILE A 81 -8.31 -1.73 -0.27
CA ILE A 81 -7.91 -1.54 1.13
C ILE A 81 -8.49 -2.62 2.05
N GLU A 82 -9.65 -3.17 1.72
CA GLU A 82 -10.28 -4.21 2.54
C GLU A 82 -9.42 -5.47 2.62
N ASP A 83 -8.66 -5.78 1.56
CA ASP A 83 -7.73 -6.91 1.51
C ASP A 83 -6.47 -6.70 2.37
N HIS A 84 -6.28 -5.49 2.92
CA HIS A 84 -5.08 -5.08 3.66
C HIS A 84 -5.36 -4.75 5.13
N VAL A 85 -6.62 -4.72 5.57
CA VAL A 85 -6.98 -4.40 6.96
C VAL A 85 -7.47 -5.66 7.66
N TYR A 86 -6.70 -6.09 8.67
CA TYR A 86 -7.01 -7.28 9.47
C TYR A 86 -7.28 -6.88 10.91
N VAL A 87 -8.53 -7.04 11.35
CA VAL A 87 -8.92 -6.80 12.74
C VAL A 87 -8.74 -8.09 13.53
N GLN A 88 -7.70 -8.15 14.35
CA GLN A 88 -7.52 -9.25 15.28
C GLN A 88 -8.45 -9.07 16.47
N LYS A 89 -9.37 -10.01 16.67
CA LYS A 89 -10.15 -10.12 17.91
C LYS A 89 -9.24 -10.75 18.96
N LEU A 90 -8.69 -9.92 19.84
CA LEU A 90 -7.96 -10.38 21.01
C LEU A 90 -8.94 -10.47 22.15
N ASP A 91 -8.99 -11.63 22.82
CA ASP A 91 -9.66 -11.78 24.11
C ASP A 91 -8.85 -10.95 25.12
N ARG A 92 -9.20 -9.67 25.26
CA ARG A 92 -8.57 -8.81 26.25
C ARG A 92 -9.10 -9.22 27.63
N PRO A 93 -8.24 -9.55 28.61
CA PRO A 93 -8.67 -9.51 29.99
C PRO A 93 -9.14 -8.09 30.29
N GLU A 94 -10.27 -7.96 30.99
CA GLU A 94 -10.89 -6.66 31.28
C GLU A 94 -9.84 -5.67 31.78
N MET A 95 -9.66 -4.57 31.06
CA MET A 95 -8.83 -3.48 31.56
C MET A 95 -9.62 -2.84 32.71
N ASN A 96 -9.13 -2.97 33.94
CA ASN A 96 -9.72 -2.38 35.12
C ASN A 96 -10.06 -0.90 34.85
N LYS A 97 -11.33 -0.53 35.06
CA LYS A 97 -11.87 0.82 34.83
C LYS A 97 -11.49 1.79 35.96
N ASP A 98 -10.22 1.78 36.37
CA ASP A 98 -9.73 2.72 37.38
C ASP A 98 -9.13 3.93 36.68
N GLY A 99 -9.98 4.94 36.46
CA GLY A 99 -9.64 6.25 35.93
C GLY A 99 -10.60 7.31 36.43
#